data_AF-A0A7N2R0F1-F1
#
_entry.id   AF-A0A7N2R0F1-F1
#
_cell.length_a   1.000
_cell.length_b   1.000
_cell.length_c   1.000
_cell.angle_alpha   90.00
_cell.angle_beta   90.00
_cell.angle_gamma   90.00
#
_symmetry.space_group_name_H-M   'P 1'
#
loop_
_entity.id
_entity.type
_entity.pdbx_description
1 polymer ?
#
loop_
_entity_poly.entity_id
_entity_poly.type
_entity_poly.pdbx_seq_one_letter_code
_entity_poly.pdbx_strand_id
1 'polypeptide(L)'
;MFEGKVLGNGLVEEERELSKSSTNKVDLGIPALLTWQRKLNSEGSALSEFTLNLKEIVQMAPIGFRLWRHVREEAAKGNGVTINPFVRRLVTSCHGIPLGGIGSGSIGRSYRGEFQRWQLFPRICEEKPVLANQFSVFVKRSSGEKYSTVLCPGSPEVLKETDVSGIGSWDWNLNGDNSTYHALFPRSWTVYEGEPDPELKMVCRQISPVIPHNYKESSFPVSVFTFTLSNSGKTAADVTLLFTWANSVGGLSEFSGQHFNSKIMMKDGVHGVLLHHKTANERPPVTFAIAAEETDGVHVSECPFFVISGKSQGITAKDVWQEIKEVGRLPKFYMHISLERFW
;
A
#
# COMPACT_ATOMS: atom_id res chain seq x y z
N MET A 1 21.23 -26.86 64.82
CA MET A 1 22.28 -25.83 64.77
C MET A 1 23.11 -26.12 63.53
N PHE A 2 22.78 -25.51 62.40
CA PHE A 2 23.67 -25.34 61.26
C PHE A 2 23.20 -24.09 60.51
N GLU A 3 24.16 -23.20 60.32
CA GLU A 3 24.03 -21.82 59.90
C GLU A 3 23.78 -21.68 58.39
N GLY A 4 22.97 -20.67 58.06
CA GLY A 4 23.15 -19.68 56.99
C GLY A 4 23.91 -20.03 55.71
N LYS A 5 23.17 -19.97 54.58
CA LYS A 5 23.63 -19.21 53.41
C LYS A 5 22.44 -18.68 52.60
N VAL A 6 22.27 -17.36 52.65
CA VAL A 6 21.45 -16.58 51.71
C VAL A 6 22.35 -16.14 50.56
N LEU A 7 21.92 -16.43 49.33
CA LEU A 7 22.29 -15.86 48.03
C LEU A 7 21.23 -16.45 47.09
N GLY A 8 20.20 -15.74 46.63
CA GLY A 8 20.22 -14.46 45.96
C GLY A 8 19.59 -14.70 44.59
N ASN A 9 18.41 -14.10 44.39
CA ASN A 9 17.65 -13.88 43.14
C ASN A 9 16.29 -14.58 43.11
N GLY A 10 15.29 -13.85 43.60
CA GLY A 10 13.90 -14.10 43.30
C GLY A 10 13.62 -13.82 41.82
N LEU A 11 13.29 -14.88 41.09
CA LEU A 11 12.41 -14.81 39.94
C LEU A 11 11.23 -15.71 40.29
N VAL A 12 10.13 -15.05 40.62
CA VAL A 12 8.90 -15.64 41.12
C VAL A 12 8.30 -16.53 40.02
N GLU A 13 7.88 -17.72 40.43
CA GLU A 13 7.21 -18.76 39.64
C GLU A 13 5.84 -18.34 39.04
N GLU A 14 5.48 -17.06 39.10
CA GLU A 14 4.19 -16.49 38.65
C GLU A 14 4.07 -16.34 37.13
N GLU A 15 5.18 -16.34 36.37
CA GLU A 15 5.09 -16.22 34.89
C GLU A 15 4.61 -17.50 34.20
N ARG A 16 4.60 -18.66 34.88
CA ARG A 16 4.17 -19.92 34.26
C ARG A 16 2.66 -20.16 34.24
N GLU A 17 1.88 -19.40 35.01
CA GLU A 17 0.42 -19.63 35.07
C GLU A 17 -0.40 -18.77 34.10
N LEU A 18 0.17 -17.72 33.52
CA LEU A 18 -0.51 -16.85 32.54
C LEU A 18 -0.51 -17.38 31.10
N SER A 19 0.21 -18.47 30.80
CA SER A 19 0.34 -19.01 29.45
C SER A 19 -0.81 -19.95 29.03
N LYS A 20 -1.89 -20.06 29.81
CA LYS A 20 -3.07 -20.88 29.51
C LYS A 20 -4.35 -20.08 29.28
N SER A 21 -4.22 -18.83 28.85
CA SER A 21 -5.33 -18.12 28.20
C SER A 21 -5.62 -18.80 26.85
N SER A 22 -6.76 -19.47 26.74
CA SER A 22 -7.30 -20.06 25.52
C SER A 22 -7.05 -19.17 24.30
N THR A 23 -6.28 -19.64 23.33
CA THR A 23 -6.16 -19.04 22.00
C THR A 23 -7.50 -19.10 21.29
N ASN A 24 -8.39 -18.15 21.58
CA ASN A 24 -9.52 -17.85 20.74
C ASN A 24 -8.95 -17.45 19.38
N LYS A 25 -9.11 -18.31 18.37
CA LYS A 25 -8.67 -18.04 17.01
C LYS A 25 -9.43 -16.81 16.52
N VAL A 26 -8.75 -15.67 16.43
CA VAL A 26 -9.36 -14.40 15.99
C VAL A 26 -9.65 -14.52 14.50
N ASP A 27 -10.91 -14.35 14.11
CA ASP A 27 -11.30 -14.26 12.71
C ASP A 27 -10.76 -12.94 12.11
N LEU A 28 -9.87 -13.06 11.13
CA LEU A 28 -9.24 -11.92 10.48
C LEU A 28 -10.22 -11.16 9.57
N GLY A 29 -11.30 -11.81 9.12
CA GLY A 29 -12.34 -11.23 8.26
C GLY A 29 -13.36 -10.38 9.01
N ILE A 30 -13.28 -10.31 10.35
CA ILE A 30 -14.21 -9.52 11.16
C ILE A 30 -13.48 -8.28 11.71
N PRO A 31 -13.90 -7.05 11.34
CA PRO A 31 -13.38 -5.84 11.94
C PRO A 31 -13.61 -5.80 13.45
N ALA A 32 -12.69 -5.16 14.18
CA ALA A 32 -12.87 -4.94 15.62
C ALA A 32 -14.08 -4.03 15.90
N LEU A 33 -14.68 -4.16 17.10
CA LEU A 33 -15.91 -3.44 17.47
C LEU A 33 -15.74 -1.91 17.49
N LEU A 34 -14.61 -1.40 17.99
CA LEU A 34 -14.36 0.04 18.19
C LEU A 34 -13.37 0.58 17.15
N THR A 35 -13.72 0.49 15.88
CA THR A 35 -12.92 1.05 14.78
C THR A 35 -13.43 2.44 14.40
N TRP A 36 -12.53 3.33 14.01
CA TRP A 36 -12.92 4.49 13.18
C TRP A 36 -13.40 3.98 11.82
N GLN A 37 -14.52 4.50 11.33
CA GLN A 37 -15.16 4.00 10.10
C GLN A 37 -15.37 5.11 9.08
N ARG A 38 -15.23 4.77 7.81
CA ARG A 38 -15.52 5.68 6.70
C ARG A 38 -15.91 4.91 5.44
N LYS A 39 -16.94 5.38 4.72
CA LYS A 39 -17.31 4.85 3.40
C LYS A 39 -16.27 5.22 2.36
N LEU A 40 -16.03 4.32 1.40
CA LEU A 40 -14.99 4.51 0.38
C LEU A 40 -15.31 5.66 -0.59
N ASN A 41 -16.60 5.91 -0.84
CA ASN A 41 -17.04 7.01 -1.68
C ASN A 41 -17.21 8.34 -0.94
N SER A 42 -17.02 8.37 0.39
CA SER A 42 -17.22 9.59 1.16
C SER A 42 -16.31 10.70 0.67
N GLU A 43 -16.91 11.83 0.33
CA GLU A 43 -16.16 13.03 -0.03
C GLU A 43 -15.34 13.47 1.19
N GLY A 44 -14.07 13.80 0.92
CA GLY A 44 -13.19 14.38 1.93
C GLY A 44 -13.80 15.65 2.49
N SER A 45 -13.54 15.95 3.77
CA SER A 45 -13.82 17.29 4.28
C SER A 45 -12.89 18.27 3.55
N ALA A 46 -13.47 19.31 2.94
CA ALA A 46 -12.68 20.42 2.40
C ALA A 46 -11.91 21.07 3.54
N LEU A 47 -10.58 21.04 3.47
CA LEU A 47 -9.73 21.66 4.47
C LEU A 47 -9.68 23.16 4.17
N SER A 48 -10.09 23.99 5.13
CA SER A 48 -10.00 25.45 5.00
C SER A 48 -8.57 25.91 5.34
N GLU A 49 -7.97 26.67 4.43
CA GLU A 49 -6.75 27.40 4.72
C GLU A 49 -7.09 28.58 5.64
N PHE A 50 -6.28 28.83 6.67
CA PHE A 50 -6.42 30.06 7.45
C PHE A 50 -5.80 31.22 6.67
N THR A 51 -6.52 32.33 6.57
CA THR A 51 -6.01 33.55 5.91
C THR A 51 -5.51 34.52 6.96
N LEU A 52 -4.31 35.05 6.75
CA LEU A 52 -3.73 36.08 7.61
C LEU A 52 -4.19 37.47 7.14
N ASN A 53 -4.57 38.33 8.08
CA ASN A 53 -4.81 39.74 7.77
C ASN A 53 -3.49 40.52 7.68
N LEU A 54 -3.55 41.76 7.15
CA LEU A 54 -2.35 42.57 6.94
C LEU A 54 -1.55 42.83 8.23
N LYS A 55 -2.23 43.03 9.35
CA LYS A 55 -1.59 43.27 10.66
C LYS A 55 -0.83 42.03 11.12
N GLU A 56 -1.43 40.85 10.99
CA GLU A 56 -0.80 39.56 11.30
C GLU A 56 0.41 39.30 10.39
N ILE A 57 0.32 39.64 9.09
CA ILE A 57 1.46 39.51 8.16
C ILE A 57 2.63 40.37 8.62
N VAL A 58 2.39 41.65 8.98
CA VAL A 58 3.45 42.54 9.47
C VAL A 58 4.02 42.02 10.80
N GLN A 59 3.17 41.57 11.72
CA GLN A 59 3.59 40.98 13.00
C GLN A 59 4.41 39.70 12.81
N MET A 60 4.09 38.88 11.80
CA MET A 60 4.79 37.64 11.51
C MET A 60 5.97 37.79 10.53
N ALA A 61 6.18 38.96 9.94
CA ALA A 61 7.30 39.18 9.01
C ALA A 61 8.68 38.81 9.60
N PRO A 62 9.00 39.12 10.87
CA PRO A 62 10.27 38.70 11.47
C PRO A 62 10.43 37.18 11.60
N ILE A 63 9.36 36.42 11.88
CA ILE A 63 9.43 34.96 11.89
C ILE A 63 9.49 34.39 10.47
N GLY A 64 8.75 34.97 9.53
CA GLY A 64 8.79 34.61 8.11
C GLY A 64 10.19 34.76 7.53
N PHE A 65 10.86 35.89 7.77
CA PHE A 65 12.24 36.11 7.31
C PHE A 65 13.23 35.10 7.92
N ARG A 66 13.12 34.82 9.22
CA ARG A 66 13.98 33.82 9.89
C ARG A 66 13.79 32.42 9.32
N LEU A 67 12.55 32.01 9.10
CA LEU A 67 12.22 30.71 8.49
C LEU A 67 12.73 30.65 7.05
N TRP A 68 12.49 31.69 6.24
CA TRP A 68 12.97 31.74 4.86
C TRP A 68 14.50 31.63 4.78
N ARG A 69 15.22 32.37 5.62
CA ARG A 69 16.68 32.29 5.70
C ARG A 69 17.13 30.88 6.07
N HIS A 70 16.52 30.26 7.09
CA HIS A 70 16.83 28.90 7.50
C HIS A 70 16.59 27.87 6.39
N VAL A 71 15.45 27.98 5.67
CA VAL A 71 15.15 27.10 4.52
C VAL A 71 16.21 27.22 3.43
N ARG A 72 16.68 28.44 3.13
CA ARG A 72 17.74 28.66 2.13
C ARG A 72 19.09 28.11 2.59
N GLU A 73 19.45 28.30 3.86
CA GLU A 73 20.69 27.79 4.44
C GLU A 73 20.72 26.25 4.43
N GLU A 74 19.62 25.58 4.78
CA GLU A 74 19.55 24.11 4.73
C GLU A 74 19.56 23.60 3.28
N ALA A 75 18.83 24.26 2.38
CA ALA A 75 18.86 23.91 0.96
C ALA A 75 20.27 24.03 0.35
N ALA A 76 21.04 25.05 0.75
CA ALA A 76 22.43 25.23 0.32
C ALA A 76 23.37 24.13 0.83
N LYS A 77 23.03 23.47 1.94
CA LYS A 77 23.76 22.29 2.46
C LYS A 77 23.30 20.97 1.81
N GLY A 78 22.35 21.01 0.87
CA GLY A 78 21.72 19.82 0.30
C GLY A 78 20.69 19.16 1.23
N ASN A 79 20.35 19.79 2.34
CA ASN A 79 19.39 19.25 3.30
C ASN A 79 17.96 19.71 2.97
N GLY A 80 17.00 18.81 3.14
CA GLY A 80 15.59 19.19 3.23
C GLY A 80 15.24 19.79 4.61
N VAL A 81 14.21 20.61 4.65
CA VAL A 81 13.59 21.09 5.91
C VAL A 81 12.33 20.29 6.23
N THR A 82 12.10 20.00 7.51
CA THR A 82 10.93 19.20 7.96
C THR A 82 9.61 19.92 7.69
N ILE A 83 9.55 21.22 7.96
CA ILE A 83 8.39 22.08 7.68
C ILE A 83 8.88 23.23 6.80
N ASN A 84 8.36 23.29 5.58
CA ASN A 84 8.57 24.42 4.68
C ASN A 84 7.23 25.14 4.49
N PRO A 85 6.98 26.26 5.20
CA PRO A 85 5.72 26.97 5.10
C PRO A 85 5.55 27.73 3.77
N PHE A 86 6.61 27.83 2.96
CA PHE A 86 6.61 28.56 1.68
C PHE A 86 6.31 27.67 0.48
N VAL A 87 6.18 26.35 0.68
CA VAL A 87 5.84 25.40 -0.38
C VAL A 87 4.39 24.97 -0.19
N ARG A 88 3.60 25.09 -1.27
CA ARG A 88 2.23 24.59 -1.28
C ARG A 88 2.26 23.07 -1.29
N ARG A 89 1.60 22.46 -0.31
CA ARG A 89 1.45 21.01 -0.18
C ARG A 89 0.12 20.56 -0.78
N LEU A 90 0.07 19.32 -1.25
CA LEU A 90 -1.18 18.69 -1.63
C LEU A 90 -1.91 18.34 -0.33
N VAL A 91 -3.03 19.01 -0.10
CA VAL A 91 -3.84 18.83 1.10
C VAL A 91 -4.99 17.89 0.77
N THR A 92 -5.11 16.79 1.52
CA THR A 92 -6.21 15.84 1.39
C THR A 92 -6.68 15.41 2.77
N SER A 93 -7.97 15.13 2.92
CA SER A 93 -8.53 14.48 4.11
C SER A 93 -8.74 12.97 3.92
N CYS A 94 -8.34 12.44 2.76
CA CYS A 94 -8.40 11.03 2.41
C CYS A 94 -7.19 10.27 2.97
N HIS A 95 -7.18 9.95 4.26
CA HIS A 95 -6.07 9.23 4.90
C HIS A 95 -6.51 7.93 5.57
N GLY A 96 -5.55 7.06 5.88
CA GLY A 96 -5.77 5.80 6.58
C GLY A 96 -4.56 5.42 7.42
N ILE A 97 -4.53 4.17 7.88
CA ILE A 97 -3.44 3.64 8.70
C ILE A 97 -2.21 3.41 7.79
N PRO A 98 -1.02 3.89 8.19
CA PRO A 98 0.18 3.74 7.39
C PRO A 98 0.73 2.30 7.40
N LEU A 99 1.47 1.98 6.35
CA LEU A 99 2.26 0.77 6.18
C LEU A 99 3.68 1.00 6.71
N GLY A 100 4.29 -0.04 7.28
CA GLY A 100 5.64 -0.01 7.85
C GLY A 100 5.69 0.06 9.37
N GLY A 101 6.77 -0.45 9.93
CA GLY A 101 7.08 -0.42 11.35
C GLY A 101 7.73 0.90 11.81
N ILE A 102 8.17 0.92 13.06
CA ILE A 102 8.83 2.04 13.69
C ILE A 102 10.23 2.23 13.08
N GLY A 103 10.48 3.42 12.53
CA GLY A 103 11.79 3.80 11.99
C GLY A 103 12.11 3.27 10.58
N SER A 104 11.23 2.46 9.99
CA SER A 104 11.42 1.92 8.63
C SER A 104 11.06 2.88 7.50
N GLY A 105 10.53 4.06 7.82
CA GLY A 105 9.72 4.85 6.90
C GLY A 105 8.31 4.27 6.77
N SER A 106 7.42 5.02 6.13
CA SER A 106 6.01 4.63 6.00
C SER A 106 5.39 4.98 4.65
N ILE A 107 4.38 4.22 4.26
CA ILE A 107 3.55 4.51 3.07
C ILE A 107 2.11 4.64 3.55
N GLY A 108 1.47 5.78 3.28
CA GLY A 108 0.06 5.96 3.58
C GLY A 108 -0.80 5.15 2.61
N ARG A 109 -1.86 4.52 3.12
CA ARG A 109 -2.96 4.01 2.28
C ARG A 109 -4.23 4.75 2.68
N SER A 110 -4.88 5.43 1.72
CA SER A 110 -6.12 6.16 2.00
C SER A 110 -7.25 5.20 2.34
N TYR A 111 -8.28 5.67 3.04
CA TYR A 111 -9.49 4.86 3.27
C TYR A 111 -10.21 4.48 1.95
N ARG A 112 -9.88 5.17 0.84
CA ARG A 112 -10.39 4.89 -0.50
C ARG A 112 -9.62 3.77 -1.22
N GLY A 113 -8.38 3.49 -0.80
CA GLY A 113 -7.54 2.42 -1.33
C GLY A 113 -6.20 2.87 -1.91
N GLU A 114 -6.00 4.17 -2.12
CA GLU A 114 -4.82 4.75 -2.79
C GLU A 114 -3.55 4.66 -1.93
N PHE A 115 -2.42 4.28 -2.54
CA PHE A 115 -1.11 4.34 -1.89
C PHE A 115 -0.46 5.70 -2.14
N GLN A 116 -0.30 6.48 -1.08
CA GLN A 116 0.10 7.89 -1.12
C GLN A 116 0.91 8.26 0.12
N ARG A 117 1.33 9.53 0.23
CA ARG A 117 2.03 10.04 1.42
C ARG A 117 3.25 9.18 1.79
N TRP A 118 4.17 9.06 0.86
CA TRP A 118 5.37 8.23 0.98
C TRP A 118 6.41 8.95 1.82
N GLN A 119 6.76 8.38 2.96
CA GLN A 119 7.72 8.90 3.93
C GLN A 119 8.85 7.89 4.13
N LEU A 120 9.45 7.47 3.01
CA LEU A 120 10.55 6.48 3.01
C LEU A 120 11.90 7.11 3.38
N PHE A 121 12.09 8.39 3.03
CA PHE A 121 13.30 9.13 3.34
C PHE A 121 13.01 10.19 4.40
N PRO A 122 13.91 10.39 5.38
CA PRO A 122 13.74 11.43 6.38
C PRO A 122 13.46 12.80 5.76
N ARG A 123 12.50 13.53 6.34
CA ARG A 123 12.06 14.88 5.94
C ARG A 123 11.36 14.98 4.57
N ILE A 124 11.14 13.85 3.89
CA ILE A 124 10.47 13.81 2.60
C ILE A 124 9.11 13.15 2.77
N CYS A 125 8.12 13.76 2.14
CA CYS A 125 6.76 13.26 2.13
C CYS A 125 6.21 13.48 0.72
N GLU A 126 6.23 12.44 -0.11
CA GLU A 126 5.59 12.49 -1.43
C GLU A 126 4.10 12.26 -1.25
N GLU A 127 3.32 13.33 -1.28
CA GLU A 127 1.90 13.32 -0.90
C GLU A 127 1.00 12.70 -1.97
N LYS A 128 1.40 12.73 -3.23
CA LYS A 128 0.58 12.26 -4.36
C LYS A 128 0.38 10.73 -4.32
N PRO A 129 -0.81 10.25 -4.71
CA PRO A 129 -1.03 8.82 -4.91
C PRO A 129 -0.25 8.30 -6.12
N VAL A 130 0.24 7.07 -6.01
CA VAL A 130 0.79 6.30 -7.14
C VAL A 130 -0.32 5.37 -7.61
N LEU A 131 -1.07 5.79 -8.63
CA LEU A 131 -2.32 5.15 -9.03
C LEU A 131 -2.14 3.74 -9.63
N ALA A 132 -0.94 3.39 -10.08
CA ALA A 132 -0.60 2.03 -10.49
C ALA A 132 -0.49 1.04 -9.32
N ASN A 133 -0.38 1.51 -8.08
CA ASN A 133 -0.33 0.66 -6.89
C ASN A 133 -1.75 0.38 -6.43
N GLN A 134 -2.27 -0.82 -6.67
CA GLN A 134 -3.67 -1.14 -6.40
C GLN A 134 -3.87 -2.61 -6.03
N PHE A 135 -4.95 -2.86 -5.30
CA PHE A 135 -5.59 -4.16 -5.34
C PHE A 135 -6.75 -4.11 -6.32
N SER A 136 -6.95 -5.19 -7.07
CA SER A 136 -8.06 -5.34 -8.01
C SER A 136 -8.67 -6.72 -7.91
N VAL A 137 -9.94 -6.86 -8.27
CA VAL A 137 -10.65 -8.14 -8.25
C VAL A 137 -11.31 -8.43 -9.58
N PHE A 138 -11.29 -9.70 -9.97
CA PHE A 138 -12.01 -10.25 -11.10
C PHE A 138 -12.81 -11.44 -10.60
N VAL A 139 -14.09 -11.51 -10.98
CA VAL A 139 -14.99 -12.58 -10.59
C VAL A 139 -15.65 -13.16 -11.82
N LYS A 140 -15.64 -14.47 -11.94
CA LYS A 140 -16.36 -15.22 -12.98
C LYS A 140 -17.27 -16.23 -12.31
N ARG A 141 -18.58 -16.06 -12.48
CA ARG A 141 -19.61 -16.97 -11.97
C ARG A 141 -19.80 -18.13 -12.94
N SER A 142 -20.14 -19.30 -12.42
CA SER A 142 -20.49 -20.45 -13.28
C SER A 142 -21.74 -20.23 -14.11
N SER A 143 -22.60 -19.27 -13.71
CA SER A 143 -23.78 -18.81 -14.46
C SER A 143 -23.44 -17.89 -15.63
N GLY A 144 -22.20 -17.42 -15.75
CA GLY A 144 -21.69 -16.66 -16.90
C GLY A 144 -21.42 -15.18 -16.62
N GLU A 145 -21.91 -14.64 -15.50
CA GLU A 145 -21.63 -13.26 -15.09
C GLU A 145 -20.15 -13.06 -14.81
N LYS A 146 -19.63 -11.91 -15.24
CA LYS A 146 -18.25 -11.50 -15.05
C LYS A 146 -18.20 -10.10 -14.48
N TYR A 147 -17.40 -9.93 -13.43
CA TYR A 147 -17.20 -8.66 -12.76
C TYR A 147 -15.70 -8.38 -12.69
N SER A 148 -15.32 -7.12 -12.83
CA SER A 148 -13.94 -6.68 -12.61
C SER A 148 -13.92 -5.23 -12.16
N THR A 149 -13.09 -4.95 -11.17
CA THR A 149 -12.90 -3.59 -10.67
C THR A 149 -11.54 -3.42 -9.98
N VAL A 150 -10.99 -2.21 -10.06
CA VAL A 150 -9.95 -1.75 -9.14
C VAL A 150 -10.61 -1.48 -7.79
N LEU A 151 -10.04 -1.98 -6.70
CA LEU A 151 -10.58 -1.82 -5.34
C LEU A 151 -10.31 -0.43 -4.74
N CYS A 152 -10.48 0.59 -5.57
CA CYS A 152 -10.38 2.00 -5.28
C CYS A 152 -11.43 2.73 -6.12
N PRO A 153 -12.30 3.58 -5.54
CA PRO A 153 -13.24 4.35 -6.33
C PRO A 153 -12.51 5.23 -7.34
N GLY A 154 -13.08 5.35 -8.55
CA GLY A 154 -12.50 6.17 -9.61
C GLY A 154 -12.30 7.62 -9.17
N SER A 155 -11.18 8.22 -9.56
CA SER A 155 -10.89 9.64 -9.32
C SER A 155 -10.83 10.44 -10.63
N PRO A 156 -11.09 11.76 -10.59
CA PRO A 156 -10.89 12.63 -11.74
C PRO A 156 -9.47 12.60 -12.30
N GLU A 157 -8.46 12.31 -11.47
CA GLU A 157 -7.06 12.16 -11.88
C GLU A 157 -6.85 10.93 -12.77
N VAL A 158 -7.44 9.79 -12.42
CA VAL A 158 -7.44 8.60 -13.28
C VAL A 158 -8.11 8.89 -14.63
N LEU A 159 -9.23 9.64 -14.61
CA LEU A 159 -9.93 10.04 -15.83
C LEU A 159 -9.11 11.01 -16.71
N LYS A 160 -8.11 11.70 -16.13
CA LYS A 160 -7.18 12.57 -16.87
C LYS A 160 -5.99 11.82 -17.45
N GLU A 161 -5.62 10.67 -16.87
CA GLU A 161 -4.62 9.75 -17.44
C GLU A 161 -5.25 8.96 -18.60
N THR A 162 -5.50 9.66 -19.71
CA THR A 162 -6.20 9.16 -20.90
C THR A 162 -5.32 8.35 -21.85
N ASP A 163 -4.16 7.85 -21.40
CA ASP A 163 -3.37 6.94 -22.23
C ASP A 163 -4.16 5.64 -22.36
N VAL A 164 -4.72 5.41 -23.55
CA VAL A 164 -5.60 4.26 -23.88
C VAL A 164 -4.95 2.92 -23.54
N SER A 165 -3.62 2.88 -23.43
CA SER A 165 -2.84 1.70 -23.09
C SER A 165 -2.36 1.64 -21.63
N GLY A 166 -2.46 2.74 -20.89
CA GLY A 166 -2.00 2.87 -19.50
C GLY A 166 -3.01 2.41 -18.45
N ILE A 167 -2.76 2.73 -17.18
CA ILE A 167 -3.61 2.32 -16.06
C ILE A 167 -5.03 2.89 -16.11
N GLY A 168 -5.28 3.96 -16.86
CA GLY A 168 -6.63 4.50 -17.12
C GLY A 168 -7.55 3.53 -17.89
N SER A 169 -6.99 2.47 -18.50
CA SER A 169 -7.74 1.41 -19.18
C SER A 169 -8.33 0.33 -18.26
N TRP A 170 -7.96 0.33 -16.97
CA TRP A 170 -8.53 -0.59 -15.98
C TRP A 170 -9.97 -0.24 -15.64
N ASP A 171 -10.71 -1.20 -15.06
CA ASP A 171 -12.10 -0.96 -14.65
C ASP A 171 -12.13 -0.19 -13.32
N TRP A 172 -12.11 1.14 -13.36
CA TRP A 172 -12.22 2.03 -12.19
C TRP A 172 -13.67 2.34 -11.81
N ASN A 173 -14.47 1.29 -11.66
CA ASN A 173 -15.93 1.38 -11.52
C ASN A 173 -16.46 1.03 -10.12
N LEU A 174 -15.59 0.91 -9.10
CA LEU A 174 -16.01 0.74 -7.72
C LEU A 174 -16.77 1.98 -7.27
N ASN A 175 -18.04 1.83 -6.89
CA ASN A 175 -18.81 2.93 -6.34
C ASN A 175 -18.31 3.22 -4.92
N GLY A 176 -18.33 2.21 -4.04
CA GLY A 176 -17.85 2.31 -2.66
C GLY A 176 -18.92 2.70 -1.64
N ASP A 177 -20.19 2.82 -2.06
CA ASP A 177 -21.36 3.00 -1.19
C ASP A 177 -21.54 1.82 -0.21
N ASN A 178 -21.32 0.60 -0.69
CA ASN A 178 -21.42 -0.63 0.10
C ASN A 178 -20.05 -1.10 0.62
N SER A 179 -19.04 -0.22 0.53
CA SER A 179 -17.70 -0.52 0.99
C SER A 179 -17.31 0.39 2.15
N THR A 180 -16.80 -0.20 3.23
CA THR A 180 -16.47 0.52 4.47
C THR A 180 -15.04 0.23 4.89
N TYR A 181 -14.28 1.30 5.12
CA TYR A 181 -12.96 1.24 5.73
C TYR A 181 -13.08 1.35 7.25
N HIS A 182 -12.33 0.51 7.95
CA HIS A 182 -12.24 0.43 9.40
C HIS A 182 -10.78 0.62 9.84
N ALA A 183 -10.54 1.43 10.85
CA ALA A 183 -9.21 1.66 11.40
C ALA A 183 -9.15 1.51 12.92
N LEU A 184 -8.18 0.72 13.37
CA LEU A 184 -7.74 0.64 14.76
C LEU A 184 -6.25 0.28 14.77
N PHE A 185 -5.39 1.31 14.78
CA PHE A 185 -3.94 1.18 14.62
C PHE A 185 -3.36 0.09 15.57
N PRO A 186 -2.48 -0.81 15.07
CA PRO A 186 -1.83 -0.80 13.75
C PRO A 186 -2.58 -1.56 12.65
N ARG A 187 -3.89 -1.84 12.84
CA ARG A 187 -4.71 -2.63 11.93
C ARG A 187 -5.77 -1.78 11.23
N SER A 188 -6.00 -2.07 9.97
CA SER A 188 -7.18 -1.60 9.25
C SER A 188 -7.86 -2.75 8.51
N TRP A 189 -9.12 -2.52 8.15
CA TRP A 189 -9.90 -3.42 7.31
C TRP A 189 -10.61 -2.58 6.25
N THR A 190 -10.71 -3.12 5.04
CA THR A 190 -11.67 -2.64 4.05
C THR A 190 -12.64 -3.75 3.76
N VAL A 191 -13.92 -3.51 4.05
CA VAL A 191 -15.02 -4.43 3.79
C VAL A 191 -15.71 -3.98 2.52
N TYR A 192 -15.79 -4.87 1.53
CA TYR A 192 -16.52 -4.68 0.28
C TYR A 192 -17.73 -5.63 0.31
N GLU A 193 -18.94 -5.08 0.38
CA GLU A 193 -20.18 -5.87 0.45
C GLU A 193 -20.95 -5.75 -0.85
N GLY A 194 -20.97 -6.83 -1.65
CA GLY A 194 -21.71 -6.83 -2.90
C GLY A 194 -21.07 -5.99 -4.02
N GLU A 195 -19.78 -5.66 -3.90
CA GLU A 195 -19.03 -4.86 -4.88
C GLU A 195 -17.71 -5.57 -5.26
N PRO A 196 -17.46 -5.85 -6.56
CA PRO A 196 -18.32 -5.59 -7.71
C PRO A 196 -19.42 -6.65 -7.94
N ASP A 197 -19.36 -7.77 -7.23
CA ASP A 197 -20.31 -8.89 -7.35
C ASP A 197 -21.30 -8.86 -6.17
N PRO A 198 -22.62 -8.70 -6.40
CA PRO A 198 -23.64 -8.60 -5.34
C PRO A 198 -23.71 -9.78 -4.36
N GLU A 199 -23.25 -10.96 -4.79
CA GLU A 199 -23.30 -12.20 -4.00
C GLU A 199 -21.95 -12.53 -3.32
N LEU A 200 -20.97 -11.63 -3.42
CA LEU A 200 -19.64 -11.80 -2.83
C LEU A 200 -19.37 -10.71 -1.78
N LYS A 201 -18.87 -11.13 -0.62
CA LYS A 201 -18.30 -10.24 0.39
C LYS A 201 -16.79 -10.44 0.46
N MET A 202 -16.04 -9.34 0.49
CA MET A 202 -14.59 -9.36 0.61
C MET A 202 -14.13 -8.50 1.77
N VAL A 203 -13.15 -8.96 2.53
CA VAL A 203 -12.51 -8.19 3.59
C VAL A 203 -11.01 -8.19 3.39
N CYS A 204 -10.43 -7.01 3.17
CA CYS A 204 -9.00 -6.80 3.13
C CYS A 204 -8.53 -6.31 4.51
N ARG A 205 -7.89 -7.16 5.30
CA ARG A 205 -7.24 -6.76 6.54
C ARG A 205 -5.79 -6.37 6.26
N GLN A 206 -5.39 -5.19 6.72
CA GLN A 206 -4.03 -4.67 6.64
C GLN A 206 -3.42 -4.56 8.04
N ILE A 207 -2.15 -4.92 8.19
CA ILE A 207 -1.40 -4.75 9.45
C ILE A 207 0.08 -4.46 9.19
N SER A 208 0.66 -3.59 10.02
CA SER A 208 2.11 -3.45 10.18
C SER A 208 2.51 -3.94 11.58
N PRO A 209 3.71 -4.53 11.75
CA PRO A 209 4.16 -4.97 13.05
C PRO A 209 4.46 -3.74 13.92
N VAL A 210 3.58 -3.45 14.87
CA VAL A 210 3.81 -2.45 15.93
C VAL A 210 3.36 -3.08 17.22
N ILE A 211 4.30 -3.68 17.93
CA ILE A 211 4.06 -4.57 19.06
C ILE A 211 4.75 -3.97 20.29
N PRO A 212 4.00 -3.62 21.36
CA PRO A 212 4.60 -3.12 22.59
C PRO A 212 5.68 -4.04 23.13
N HIS A 213 6.77 -3.45 23.64
CA HIS A 213 7.95 -4.16 24.18
C HIS A 213 8.69 -5.08 23.19
N ASN A 214 8.36 -5.01 21.90
CA ASN A 214 9.11 -5.66 20.83
C ASN A 214 9.81 -4.59 19.99
N TYR A 215 11.13 -4.67 19.88
CA TYR A 215 11.95 -3.69 19.16
C TYR A 215 12.45 -4.18 17.81
N LYS A 216 12.28 -5.48 17.51
CA LYS A 216 12.81 -6.11 16.30
C LYS A 216 11.73 -6.16 15.22
N GLU A 217 10.70 -6.97 15.42
CA GLU A 217 9.60 -7.07 14.46
C GLU A 217 8.90 -5.72 14.30
N SER A 218 8.77 -4.95 15.39
CA SER A 218 8.20 -3.61 15.32
C SER A 218 8.99 -2.63 14.45
N SER A 219 10.25 -2.92 14.08
CA SER A 219 11.05 -2.08 13.21
C SER A 219 11.05 -2.54 11.74
N PHE A 220 10.29 -3.58 11.39
CA PHE A 220 10.36 -4.15 10.04
C PHE A 220 9.66 -3.24 9.01
N PRO A 221 10.25 -3.05 7.81
CA PRO A 221 9.66 -2.34 6.68
C PRO A 221 8.62 -3.22 5.96
N VAL A 222 7.63 -3.76 6.69
CA VAL A 222 6.68 -4.74 6.15
C VAL A 222 5.25 -4.44 6.57
N SER A 223 4.33 -4.78 5.67
CA SER A 223 2.91 -4.85 5.96
C SER A 223 2.30 -6.09 5.33
N VAL A 224 1.29 -6.64 5.97
CA VAL A 224 0.58 -7.84 5.51
C VAL A 224 -0.85 -7.44 5.13
N PHE A 225 -1.28 -7.91 3.98
CA PHE A 225 -2.66 -7.81 3.51
C PHE A 225 -3.26 -9.22 3.47
N THR A 226 -4.34 -9.43 4.20
CA THR A 226 -5.09 -10.70 4.22
C THR A 226 -6.45 -10.45 3.62
N PHE A 227 -6.77 -11.18 2.55
CA PHE A 227 -8.10 -11.16 1.95
C PHE A 227 -8.92 -12.35 2.43
N THR A 228 -10.12 -12.07 2.91
CA THR A 228 -11.14 -13.07 3.24
C THR A 228 -12.32 -12.89 2.29
N LEU A 229 -12.68 -13.95 1.57
CA LEU A 229 -13.76 -13.96 0.59
C LEU A 229 -14.89 -14.86 1.10
N SER A 230 -16.12 -14.37 1.06
CA SER A 230 -17.32 -15.12 1.43
C SER A 230 -18.34 -15.07 0.29
N ASN A 231 -18.64 -16.22 -0.30
CA ASN A 231 -19.66 -16.35 -1.34
C ASN A 231 -21.00 -16.73 -0.69
N SER A 232 -21.97 -15.82 -0.74
CA SER A 232 -23.35 -16.08 -0.31
C SER A 232 -24.28 -16.47 -1.47
N GLY A 233 -23.75 -16.47 -2.69
CA GLY A 233 -24.46 -16.84 -3.90
C GLY A 233 -24.72 -18.34 -4.01
N LYS A 234 -25.62 -18.70 -4.91
CA LYS A 234 -26.00 -20.11 -5.16
C LYS A 234 -25.01 -20.85 -6.05
N THR A 235 -24.19 -20.10 -6.80
CA THR A 235 -23.24 -20.62 -7.78
C THR A 235 -21.81 -20.45 -7.31
N ALA A 236 -20.91 -21.29 -7.83
CA ALA A 236 -19.48 -21.14 -7.61
C ALA A 236 -18.97 -19.87 -8.31
N ALA A 237 -17.95 -19.26 -7.72
CA ALA A 237 -17.30 -18.07 -8.21
C ALA A 237 -15.78 -18.28 -8.28
N ASP A 238 -15.21 -18.12 -9.46
CA ASP A 238 -13.76 -18.06 -9.65
C ASP A 238 -13.32 -16.62 -9.42
N VAL A 239 -12.50 -16.39 -8.39
CA VAL A 239 -12.06 -15.05 -7.97
C VAL A 239 -10.56 -14.91 -8.18
N THR A 240 -10.14 -13.86 -8.89
CA THR A 240 -8.74 -13.45 -9.01
C THR A 240 -8.52 -12.15 -8.26
N LEU A 241 -7.56 -12.15 -7.34
CA LEU A 241 -7.06 -10.95 -6.69
C LEU A 241 -5.73 -10.55 -7.33
N LEU A 242 -5.64 -9.30 -7.76
CA LEU A 242 -4.44 -8.73 -8.35
C LEU A 242 -3.86 -7.68 -7.41
N PHE A 243 -2.56 -7.76 -7.13
CA PHE A 243 -1.81 -6.70 -6.44
C PHE A 243 -0.76 -6.13 -7.38
N THR A 244 -0.89 -4.85 -7.74
CA THR A 244 0.06 -4.14 -8.61
C THR A 244 0.90 -3.16 -7.81
N TRP A 245 2.15 -2.96 -8.23
CA TRP A 245 3.07 -2.02 -7.60
C TRP A 245 4.00 -1.42 -8.66
N ALA A 246 4.10 -0.09 -8.70
CA ALA A 246 5.05 0.63 -9.53
C ALA A 246 6.44 0.62 -8.87
N ASN A 247 7.48 0.56 -9.69
CA ASN A 247 8.86 0.74 -9.24
C ASN A 247 9.14 2.24 -9.01
N SER A 248 8.56 2.78 -7.94
CA SER A 248 8.55 4.21 -7.60
C SER A 248 8.59 4.40 -6.09
N VAL A 249 9.23 5.47 -5.64
CA VAL A 249 9.20 5.94 -4.24
C VAL A 249 8.28 7.17 -4.09
N GLY A 250 7.40 7.40 -5.06
CA GLY A 250 6.50 8.56 -5.14
C GLY A 250 7.08 9.73 -5.93
N GLY A 251 6.31 10.81 -6.05
CA GLY A 251 6.73 12.01 -6.78
C GLY A 251 7.02 11.74 -8.26
N LEU A 252 8.16 12.23 -8.76
CA LEU A 252 8.61 12.00 -10.14
C LEU A 252 9.63 10.85 -10.26
N SER A 253 9.80 10.05 -9.20
CA SER A 253 10.86 9.04 -9.16
C SER A 253 10.69 7.92 -10.19
N GLU A 254 9.46 7.64 -10.62
CA GLU A 254 9.16 6.65 -11.66
C GLU A 254 9.78 6.96 -13.02
N PHE A 255 10.06 8.24 -13.30
CA PHE A 255 10.69 8.69 -14.54
C PHE A 255 12.22 8.65 -14.47
N SER A 256 12.79 8.26 -13.33
CA SER A 256 14.23 8.07 -13.23
C SER A 256 14.65 6.75 -13.87
N GLY A 257 15.84 6.72 -14.47
CA GLY A 257 16.31 5.55 -15.22
C GLY A 257 16.88 4.44 -14.32
N GLN A 258 17.14 3.28 -14.93
CA GLN A 258 17.85 2.14 -14.32
C GLN A 258 17.06 1.40 -13.23
N HIS A 259 15.74 1.50 -13.26
CA HIS A 259 14.85 0.62 -12.51
C HIS A 259 14.79 -0.74 -13.20
N PHE A 260 14.74 -1.82 -12.42
CA PHE A 260 14.49 -3.15 -12.95
C PHE A 260 13.73 -3.99 -11.94
N ASN A 261 13.01 -4.99 -12.44
CA ASN A 261 12.22 -5.89 -11.62
C ASN A 261 12.72 -7.32 -11.83
N SER A 262 12.69 -8.14 -10.77
CA SER A 262 13.10 -9.53 -10.81
C SER A 262 12.12 -10.40 -10.02
N LYS A 263 11.96 -11.65 -10.44
CA LYS A 263 11.16 -12.62 -9.69
C LYS A 263 11.95 -13.17 -8.50
N ILE A 264 11.23 -13.52 -7.44
CA ILE A 264 11.76 -14.27 -6.31
C ILE A 264 10.80 -15.41 -5.97
N MET A 265 11.34 -16.61 -5.85
CA MET A 265 10.61 -17.76 -5.34
C MET A 265 11.30 -18.19 -4.04
N MET A 266 10.57 -18.17 -2.94
CA MET A 266 11.08 -18.64 -1.67
C MET A 266 10.72 -20.12 -1.47
N LYS A 267 11.28 -20.72 -0.43
CA LYS A 267 10.78 -22.00 0.07
C LYS A 267 9.33 -21.79 0.53
N ASP A 268 8.55 -22.86 0.58
CA ASP A 268 7.18 -22.85 1.14
C ASP A 268 6.11 -22.18 0.24
N GLY A 269 6.27 -22.20 -1.08
CA GLY A 269 5.21 -21.77 -2.02
C GLY A 269 4.99 -20.26 -2.09
N VAL A 270 5.91 -19.44 -1.58
CA VAL A 270 5.82 -17.98 -1.69
C VAL A 270 6.46 -17.49 -2.99
N HIS A 271 5.66 -16.79 -3.79
CA HIS A 271 6.05 -16.16 -5.04
C HIS A 271 6.05 -14.64 -4.88
N GLY A 272 7.01 -13.95 -5.50
CA GLY A 272 7.07 -12.51 -5.41
C GLY A 272 7.86 -11.83 -6.52
N VAL A 273 7.69 -10.53 -6.58
CA VAL A 273 8.42 -9.64 -7.48
C VAL A 273 9.19 -8.63 -6.64
N LEU A 274 10.49 -8.54 -6.89
CA LEU A 274 11.37 -7.50 -6.38
C LEU A 274 11.41 -6.34 -7.38
N LEU A 275 11.19 -5.12 -6.90
CA LEU A 275 11.28 -3.90 -7.69
C LEU A 275 12.48 -3.10 -7.19
N HIS A 276 13.57 -3.14 -7.95
CA HIS A 276 14.82 -2.47 -7.61
C HIS A 276 14.77 -1.03 -8.11
N HIS A 277 14.64 -0.10 -7.17
CA HIS A 277 14.51 1.32 -7.43
C HIS A 277 15.85 2.03 -7.20
N LYS A 278 16.36 2.65 -8.26
CA LYS A 278 17.55 3.51 -8.16
C LYS A 278 17.12 4.93 -7.82
N THR A 279 17.40 5.35 -6.60
CA THR A 279 17.06 6.68 -6.12
C THR A 279 17.98 7.75 -6.69
N ALA A 280 17.45 8.95 -6.93
CA ALA A 280 18.23 10.13 -7.30
C ALA A 280 18.84 10.84 -6.07
N ASN A 281 19.67 11.86 -6.31
CA ASN A 281 20.23 12.77 -5.31
C ASN A 281 21.01 12.06 -4.18
N GLU A 282 21.88 11.11 -4.56
CA GLU A 282 22.77 10.38 -3.64
C GLU A 282 22.06 9.58 -2.53
N ARG A 283 20.73 9.39 -2.64
CA ARG A 283 19.99 8.57 -1.70
C ARG A 283 20.36 7.09 -1.88
N PRO A 284 20.23 6.27 -0.82
CA PRO A 284 20.37 4.83 -0.94
C PRO A 284 19.28 4.23 -1.83
N PRO A 285 19.62 3.25 -2.69
CA PRO A 285 18.62 2.54 -3.48
C PRO A 285 17.62 1.81 -2.57
N VAL A 286 16.41 1.61 -3.10
CA VAL A 286 15.30 0.94 -2.40
C VAL A 286 14.88 -0.28 -3.21
N THR A 287 14.66 -1.41 -2.54
CA THR A 287 14.02 -2.57 -3.17
C THR A 287 12.68 -2.81 -2.51
N PHE A 288 11.60 -2.74 -3.28
CA PHE A 288 10.29 -3.21 -2.82
C PHE A 288 10.14 -4.69 -3.12
N ALA A 289 9.32 -5.37 -2.33
CA ALA A 289 8.87 -6.72 -2.61
C ALA A 289 7.36 -6.78 -2.43
N ILE A 290 6.66 -7.29 -3.45
CA ILE A 290 5.29 -7.78 -3.30
C ILE A 290 5.33 -9.30 -3.45
N ALA A 291 4.61 -10.01 -2.58
CA ALA A 291 4.61 -11.46 -2.56
C ALA A 291 3.25 -11.99 -2.13
N ALA A 292 2.95 -13.21 -2.57
CA ALA A 292 1.79 -13.98 -2.17
C ALA A 292 2.21 -15.44 -1.94
N GLU A 293 1.53 -16.09 -1.01
CA GLU A 293 1.74 -17.50 -0.67
C GLU A 293 0.73 -18.35 -1.44
N GLU A 294 1.23 -19.37 -2.14
CA GLU A 294 0.40 -20.41 -2.75
C GLU A 294 -0.04 -21.40 -1.68
N THR A 295 -1.35 -21.69 -1.61
CA THR A 295 -1.94 -22.60 -0.62
C THR A 295 -2.92 -23.54 -1.30
N ASP A 296 -3.43 -24.53 -0.56
CA ASP A 296 -4.51 -25.39 -1.05
C ASP A 296 -5.72 -24.54 -1.46
N GLY A 297 -6.06 -24.56 -2.76
CA GLY A 297 -7.16 -23.80 -3.33
C GLY A 297 -6.82 -22.36 -3.76
N VAL A 298 -5.59 -21.89 -3.59
CA VAL A 298 -5.13 -20.58 -4.08
C VAL A 298 -3.91 -20.78 -4.96
N HIS A 299 -4.00 -20.34 -6.22
CA HIS A 299 -2.88 -20.35 -7.16
C HIS A 299 -2.28 -18.97 -7.30
N VAL A 300 -0.95 -18.89 -7.33
CA VAL A 300 -0.23 -17.62 -7.51
C VAL A 300 0.39 -17.56 -8.90
N SER A 301 0.25 -16.40 -9.55
CA SER A 301 0.95 -16.06 -10.79
C SER A 301 1.59 -14.68 -10.64
N GLU A 302 2.61 -14.40 -11.43
CA GLU A 302 3.43 -13.19 -11.27
C GLU A 302 3.81 -12.59 -12.64
N CYS A 303 3.75 -11.26 -12.71
CA CYS A 303 4.11 -10.45 -13.88
C CYS A 303 5.20 -9.47 -13.41
N PRO A 304 6.49 -9.72 -13.74
CA PRO A 304 7.58 -8.93 -13.19
C PRO A 304 7.59 -7.49 -13.70
N PHE A 305 7.10 -7.22 -14.92
CA PHE A 305 7.04 -5.87 -15.46
C PHE A 305 5.89 -5.72 -16.46
N PHE A 306 5.26 -4.56 -16.47
CA PHE A 306 4.35 -4.12 -17.52
C PHE A 306 4.42 -2.60 -17.61
N VAL A 307 4.01 -2.03 -18.73
CA VAL A 307 4.07 -0.58 -18.97
C VAL A 307 2.84 0.09 -18.36
N ILE A 308 3.03 0.91 -17.33
CA ILE A 308 1.95 1.63 -16.64
C ILE A 308 1.51 2.90 -17.39
N SER A 309 2.40 3.50 -18.20
CA SER A 309 2.15 4.72 -18.98
C SER A 309 3.21 4.91 -20.07
N GLY A 310 2.84 5.61 -21.15
CA GLY A 310 3.79 6.01 -22.20
C GLY A 310 3.98 4.95 -23.30
N LYS A 311 4.86 5.25 -24.27
CA LYS A 311 5.02 4.47 -25.51
C LYS A 311 6.13 3.42 -25.47
N SER A 312 6.52 2.98 -24.28
CA SER A 312 7.55 1.95 -24.13
C SER A 312 7.09 0.63 -24.74
N GLN A 313 8.02 -0.11 -25.36
CA GLN A 313 7.73 -1.44 -25.89
C GLN A 313 7.54 -2.43 -24.74
N GLY A 314 6.48 -3.25 -24.80
CA GLY A 314 6.19 -4.28 -23.80
C GLY A 314 4.69 -4.54 -23.65
N ILE A 315 4.34 -5.43 -22.73
CA ILE A 315 2.94 -5.68 -22.33
C ILE A 315 2.46 -4.43 -21.58
N THR A 316 1.34 -3.86 -22.02
CA THR A 316 0.77 -2.64 -21.44
C THR A 316 -0.12 -2.96 -20.23
N ALA A 317 -0.42 -1.96 -19.42
CA ALA A 317 -1.39 -2.09 -18.33
C ALA A 317 -2.77 -2.57 -18.83
N LYS A 318 -3.17 -2.15 -20.04
CA LYS A 318 -4.37 -2.63 -20.72
C LYS A 318 -4.30 -4.13 -21.03
N ASP A 319 -3.19 -4.58 -21.61
CA ASP A 319 -3.01 -5.98 -22.02
C ASP A 319 -3.06 -6.91 -20.81
N VAL A 320 -2.38 -6.54 -19.71
CA VAL A 320 -2.45 -7.29 -18.44
C VAL A 320 -3.89 -7.38 -17.94
N TRP A 321 -4.63 -6.27 -17.98
CA TRP A 321 -6.03 -6.24 -17.51
C TRP A 321 -6.93 -7.17 -18.34
N GLN A 322 -6.81 -7.13 -19.66
CA GLN A 322 -7.62 -7.99 -20.55
C GLN A 322 -7.29 -9.47 -20.41
N GLU A 323 -6.00 -9.82 -20.32
CA GLU A 323 -5.56 -11.21 -20.10
C GLU A 323 -6.22 -11.80 -18.84
N ILE A 324 -6.25 -11.03 -17.73
CA ILE A 324 -6.87 -11.51 -16.49
C ILE A 324 -8.40 -11.62 -16.66
N LYS A 325 -9.07 -10.71 -17.38
CA LYS A 325 -10.52 -10.83 -17.65
C LYS A 325 -10.88 -12.07 -18.44
N GLU A 326 -9.99 -12.50 -19.34
CA GLU A 326 -10.21 -13.67 -20.21
C GLU A 326 -9.83 -14.98 -19.51
N VAL A 327 -8.63 -15.01 -18.91
CA VAL A 327 -7.98 -16.24 -18.43
C VAL A 327 -7.99 -16.37 -16.90
N GLY A 328 -8.16 -15.27 -16.16
CA GLY A 328 -8.12 -15.24 -14.69
C GLY A 328 -6.71 -15.35 -14.11
N ARG A 329 -5.66 -15.13 -14.91
CA ARG A 329 -4.25 -15.25 -14.49
C ARG A 329 -3.40 -14.19 -15.19
N LEU A 330 -2.23 -13.90 -14.61
CA LEU A 330 -1.28 -12.96 -15.21
C LEU A 330 -0.60 -13.56 -16.46
N PRO A 331 -0.25 -12.73 -17.46
CA PRO A 331 0.42 -13.19 -18.67
C PRO A 331 1.79 -13.79 -18.33
N LYS A 332 2.13 -14.90 -18.99
CA LYS A 332 3.47 -15.51 -18.89
C LYS A 332 4.43 -14.80 -19.84
N PHE A 333 5.56 -14.31 -19.32
CA PHE A 333 6.64 -13.80 -20.15
C PHE A 333 7.47 -14.96 -20.70
N TYR A 334 7.53 -15.09 -22.02
CA TYR A 334 8.58 -15.82 -22.71
C TYR A 334 9.62 -14.81 -23.20
N MET A 335 10.80 -14.78 -22.57
CA MET A 335 11.93 -14.04 -23.12
C MET A 335 12.41 -14.79 -24.36
N HIS A 336 12.04 -14.33 -25.55
CA HIS A 336 12.69 -14.76 -26.77
C HIS A 336 14.07 -14.08 -26.82
N ILE A 337 15.08 -14.72 -26.24
CA ILE A 337 16.47 -14.30 -26.46
C ILE A 337 16.78 -14.69 -27.90
N SER A 338 16.64 -13.74 -28.83
CA SER A 338 17.27 -13.88 -30.14
C SER A 338 18.77 -13.68 -29.93
N LEU A 339 19.52 -14.79 -29.82
CA LEU A 339 20.98 -14.79 -29.92
C LEU A 339 21.36 -14.54 -31.38
N GLU A 340 21.16 -13.32 -31.87
CA GLU A 340 21.80 -12.89 -33.11
C GLU A 340 23.23 -12.43 -32.80
N ARG A 341 24.13 -13.40 -32.93
CA ARG A 341 25.55 -13.31 -33.34
C ARG A 341 26.28 -12.03 -32.95
N PHE A 342 27.08 -12.13 -31.88
CA PHE A 342 28.37 -11.44 -31.85
C PHE A 342 29.34 -12.20 -32.76
N TRP A 343 29.65 -11.63 -33.92
CA TRP A 343 30.95 -11.68 -34.58
C TRP A 343 31.18 -10.36 -35.29
#